data_AF-A0A382VC93-F1
#
_entry.id   AF-A0A382VC93-F1
#
_cell.length_a   1.000
_cell.length_b   1.000
_cell.length_c   1.000
_cell.angle_alpha   90.00
_cell.angle_beta   90.00
_cell.angle_gamma   90.00
#
_symmetry.space_group_name_H-M   'P 1'
#
loop_
_entity.id
_entity.type
_entity.pdbx_description
1 polymer ?
#
loop_
_entity_poly.entity_id
_entity_poly.type
_entity_poly.pdbx_seq_one_letter_code
_entity_poly.pdbx_strand_id
1 'polypeptide(L)'
;MCTIAGSQFGFTLLWALLLSIVITIFLQIIAVRIGIISQSSLSNAIVSQFKSKTIRTVSIILILSAILVGNIAYEAGNISGGVLGLEAVFGNLGIAGGYNAYSLIIGFMAFIILLLGNNRLLEKILMGLVLFMSLAFLFTAIKI
;
A
#
# COMPACT_ATOMS: atom_id res chain seq x y z
N MET A 1 -6.06 -0.10 11.03
CA MET A 1 -5.99 -1.46 11.62
C MET A 1 -4.96 -1.57 12.76
N CYS A 2 -3.71 -1.13 12.57
CA CYS A 2 -2.69 -1.17 13.64
C CYS A 2 -3.11 -0.41 14.91
N THR A 3 -3.78 0.74 14.79
CA THR A 3 -4.32 1.49 15.92
C THR A 3 -5.37 0.71 16.72
N ILE A 4 -6.23 -0.05 16.03
CA ILE A 4 -7.27 -0.88 16.67
C ILE A 4 -6.60 -2.06 17.38
N ALA A 5 -5.63 -2.72 16.75
CA ALA A 5 -4.88 -3.80 17.37
C ALA A 5 -4.08 -3.33 18.60
N GLY A 6 -3.44 -2.16 18.53
CA GLY A 6 -2.75 -1.55 19.66
C GLY A 6 -3.69 -1.17 20.81
N SER A 7 -4.89 -0.67 20.50
CA SER A 7 -5.91 -0.36 21.50
C SER A 7 -6.44 -1.61 22.22
N GLN A 8 -6.53 -2.76 21.56
CA GLN A 8 -7.07 -3.99 22.16
C GLN A 8 -6.01 -4.86 22.84
N PHE A 9 -4.79 -4.92 22.29
CA PHE A 9 -3.73 -5.82 22.74
C PHE A 9 -2.53 -5.10 23.37
N GLY A 10 -2.54 -3.77 23.44
CA GLY A 10 -1.44 -2.96 23.95
C GLY A 10 -0.14 -3.23 23.19
N PHE A 11 0.95 -3.42 23.94
CA PHE A 11 2.28 -3.68 23.38
C PHE A 11 2.56 -5.15 23.04
N THR A 12 1.63 -6.06 23.32
CA THR A 12 1.82 -7.51 23.13
C THR A 12 2.17 -7.89 21.70
N LEU A 13 1.63 -7.18 20.70
CA LEU A 13 1.85 -7.47 19.28
C LEU A 13 3.11 -6.81 18.69
N LEU A 14 3.86 -6.02 19.47
CA LEU A 14 5.06 -5.33 18.95
C LEU A 14 6.12 -6.29 18.42
N TRP A 15 6.34 -7.42 19.09
CA TRP A 15 7.32 -8.41 18.65
C TRP A 15 6.94 -9.00 17.28
N ALA A 16 5.63 -9.23 17.05
CA ALA A 16 5.13 -9.76 15.78
C ALA A 16 5.27 -8.73 14.65
N LEU A 17 5.02 -7.45 14.94
CA LEU A 17 5.24 -6.35 14.01
C LEU A 17 6.73 -6.22 13.63
N LEU A 18 7.63 -6.29 14.61
CA LEU A 18 9.08 -6.25 14.36
C LEU A 18 9.52 -7.42 13.47
N LEU A 19 9.08 -8.65 13.80
CA LEU A 19 9.39 -9.83 12.99
C LEU A 19 8.83 -9.69 11.56
N SER A 20 7.61 -9.18 11.40
CA SER A 20 7.01 -8.94 10.09
C SER A 20 7.81 -7.94 9.24
N ILE A 21 8.31 -6.87 9.84
CA ILE A 21 9.17 -5.89 9.17
C ILE A 21 10.47 -6.54 8.69
N VAL A 22 11.14 -7.30 9.57
CA VAL A 22 12.40 -7.99 9.23
C VAL A 22 12.19 -8.95 8.07
N ILE A 23 11.16 -9.80 8.14
CA ILE A 23 10.84 -10.75 7.05
C ILE A 23 10.53 -9.99 5.76
N THR A 24 9.77 -8.91 5.83
CA THR A 24 9.42 -8.10 4.66
C THR A 24 10.66 -7.49 4.01
N ILE A 25 11.60 -6.96 4.79
CA ILE A 25 12.88 -6.45 4.29
C ILE A 25 13.66 -7.55 3.57
N PHE A 26 13.79 -8.74 4.17
CA PHE A 26 14.47 -9.88 3.52
C PHE A 26 13.80 -10.27 2.20
N LEU A 27 12.48 -10.37 2.17
CA LEU A 27 11.72 -10.71 0.96
C LEU A 27 11.88 -9.64 -0.13
N GLN A 28 11.83 -8.36 0.23
CA GLN A 28 12.03 -7.26 -0.71
C GLN A 28 13.45 -7.24 -1.28
N ILE A 29 14.47 -7.48 -0.47
CA ILE A 29 15.87 -7.57 -0.94
C ILE A 29 16.03 -8.69 -1.97
N ILE A 30 15.44 -9.87 -1.72
CA ILE A 30 15.50 -10.99 -2.67
C ILE A 30 14.79 -10.63 -3.98
N ALA A 31 13.60 -10.03 -3.91
CA ALA A 31 12.85 -9.61 -5.09
C ALA A 31 13.62 -8.58 -5.94
N VAL A 32 14.21 -7.57 -5.30
CA VAL A 32 15.05 -6.55 -5.95
C VAL A 32 16.29 -7.19 -6.58
N ARG A 33 16.97 -8.08 -5.85
CA ARG A 33 18.15 -8.80 -6.35
C ARG A 33 17.84 -9.65 -7.57
N ILE A 34 16.72 -10.38 -7.56
CA ILE A 34 16.24 -11.12 -8.73
C ILE A 34 16.00 -10.16 -9.89
N GLY A 35 15.32 -9.04 -9.66
CA GLY A 35 15.04 -8.03 -10.70
C GLY A 35 16.30 -7.46 -11.36
N ILE A 36 17.31 -7.10 -10.56
CA ILE A 36 18.56 -6.50 -11.05
C ILE A 36 19.43 -7.54 -11.78
N ILE A 37 19.62 -8.73 -11.21
CA ILE A 37 20.53 -9.74 -11.77
C ILE A 37 19.92 -10.41 -13.02
N SER A 38 18.64 -10.78 -12.96
CA SER A 38 17.98 -11.48 -14.06
C SER A 38 17.50 -10.55 -15.18
N GLN A 39 17.53 -9.22 -14.96
CA GLN A 39 16.93 -8.21 -15.86
C GLN A 39 15.48 -8.56 -16.24
N SER A 40 14.78 -9.25 -15.35
CA SER A 40 13.42 -9.74 -15.56
C SER A 40 12.56 -9.45 -14.34
N SER A 41 11.26 -9.24 -14.55
CA SER A 41 10.33 -9.11 -13.42
C SER A 41 10.26 -10.42 -12.63
N LEU A 42 9.99 -10.32 -11.32
CA LEU A 42 9.82 -11.49 -10.46
C LEU A 42 8.76 -12.47 -11.01
N SER A 43 7.67 -11.92 -11.55
CA SER A 43 6.62 -12.70 -12.21
C SER A 43 7.15 -13.51 -13.39
N ASN A 44 7.99 -12.92 -14.25
CA ASN A 44 8.58 -13.60 -15.39
C ASN A 44 9.58 -14.67 -14.95
N ALA A 45 10.40 -14.38 -13.94
CA ALA A 45 11.37 -15.32 -13.38
C ALA A 45 10.69 -16.57 -12.78
N ILE A 46 9.51 -16.42 -12.17
CA ILE A 46 8.71 -17.55 -11.67
C ILE A 46 8.11 -18.33 -12.83
N VAL A 47 7.49 -17.62 -13.79
CA VAL A 47 6.78 -18.22 -14.91
C VAL A 47 7.73 -18.99 -15.85
N SER A 48 8.98 -18.55 -15.99
CA SER A 48 9.99 -19.22 -16.84
C SER A 48 10.42 -20.60 -16.31
N GLN A 49 10.16 -20.91 -15.03
CA GLN A 49 10.50 -22.23 -14.47
C GLN A 49 9.52 -23.33 -14.90
N PHE A 50 8.34 -22.96 -15.40
CA PHE A 50 7.33 -23.94 -15.82
C PHE A 50 7.47 -24.28 -17.30
N LYS A 51 7.82 -25.54 -17.59
CA LYS A 51 7.92 -26.06 -18.97
C LYS A 51 6.57 -26.32 -19.63
N SER A 52 5.55 -26.68 -18.85
CA SER A 52 4.20 -26.97 -19.37
C SER A 52 3.43 -25.70 -19.68
N LYS A 53 2.90 -25.57 -20.91
CA LYS A 53 2.13 -24.41 -21.38
C LYS A 53 0.88 -24.15 -20.52
N THR A 54 0.24 -25.21 -20.04
CA THR A 54 -0.96 -25.10 -19.18
C THR A 54 -0.61 -24.51 -17.82
N ILE A 55 0.39 -25.08 -17.13
CA ILE A 55 0.83 -24.61 -15.80
C ILE A 55 1.33 -23.17 -15.90
N ARG A 56 2.09 -22.85 -16.94
CA ARG A 56 2.59 -21.50 -17.19
C ARG A 56 1.45 -20.47 -17.29
N THR A 57 0.39 -20.79 -18.03
CA THR A 57 -0.76 -19.90 -18.22
C THR A 57 -1.55 -19.70 -16.91
N VAL A 58 -1.78 -20.79 -16.17
CA VAL A 58 -2.45 -20.73 -14.86
C VAL A 58 -1.65 -19.87 -13.88
N SER A 59 -0.33 -20.06 -13.82
CA SER A 59 0.55 -19.25 -12.96
C SER A 59 0.52 -17.77 -13.31
N ILE A 60 0.49 -17.41 -14.59
CA ILE A 60 0.36 -16.00 -15.02
C ILE A 60 -0.95 -15.40 -14.50
N ILE A 61 -2.07 -16.11 -14.69
CA ILE A 61 -3.39 -15.66 -14.23
C ILE A 61 -3.40 -15.49 -12.71
N LEU A 62 -2.84 -16.45 -11.98
CA LEU A 62 -2.76 -16.42 -10.52
C LEU A 62 -1.93 -15.24 -10.01
N ILE A 63 -0.77 -14.98 -10.61
CA ILE A 63 0.10 -13.88 -10.22
C ILE A 63 -0.57 -12.53 -10.53
N LEU A 64 -1.16 -12.39 -11.72
CA LEU A 64 -1.88 -11.18 -12.11
C LEU A 64 -3.07 -10.92 -11.20
N SER A 65 -3.87 -11.94 -10.86
CA SER A 65 -5.01 -11.79 -9.97
C SER A 65 -4.56 -11.42 -8.55
N ALA A 66 -3.51 -12.07 -8.03
CA ALA A 66 -2.97 -11.75 -6.71
C ALA A 66 -2.48 -10.29 -6.62
N ILE A 67 -1.77 -9.81 -7.64
CA ILE A 67 -1.29 -8.42 -7.67
C ILE A 67 -2.47 -7.44 -7.79
N LEU A 68 -3.42 -7.71 -8.69
CA LEU A 68 -4.54 -6.81 -8.95
C LEU A 68 -5.48 -6.71 -7.74
N VAL A 69 -5.88 -7.85 -7.17
CA VAL A 69 -6.75 -7.88 -5.98
C VAL A 69 -6.02 -7.28 -4.77
N GLY A 70 -4.73 -7.60 -4.60
CA GLY A 70 -3.92 -7.04 -3.52
C GLY A 70 -3.81 -5.51 -3.60
N ASN A 71 -3.53 -4.96 -4.78
CA ASN A 71 -3.45 -3.52 -4.98
C ASN A 71 -4.81 -2.84 -4.80
N ILE A 72 -5.91 -3.44 -5.27
CA ILE A 72 -7.26 -2.90 -5.03
C ILE A 72 -7.56 -2.84 -3.53
N ALA A 73 -7.24 -3.90 -2.77
CA ALA A 73 -7.44 -3.93 -1.34
C ALA A 73 -6.56 -2.89 -0.60
N TYR A 74 -5.30 -2.75 -1.04
CA TYR A 74 -4.37 -1.74 -0.51
C TYR A 74 -4.88 -0.31 -0.75
N GLU A 75 -5.27 0.01 -1.98
CA GLU A 75 -5.79 1.33 -2.33
C GLU A 75 -7.13 1.62 -1.66
N ALA A 76 -8.03 0.65 -1.55
CA ALA A 76 -9.27 0.80 -0.79
C ALA A 76 -8.99 1.12 0.69
N GLY A 77 -7.98 0.49 1.29
CA GLY A 77 -7.52 0.80 2.65
C GLY A 77 -6.97 2.21 2.78
N ASN A 78 -6.12 2.64 1.85
CA ASN A 78 -5.54 3.99 1.85
C ASN A 78 -6.60 5.08 1.65
N ILE A 79 -7.52 4.90 0.69
CA ILE A 79 -8.62 5.83 0.44
C ILE A 79 -9.53 5.92 1.66
N SER A 80 -9.93 4.78 2.24
CA SER A 80 -10.76 4.75 3.45
C SER A 80 -10.07 5.46 4.62
N GLY A 81 -8.77 5.23 4.82
CA GLY A 81 -7.98 5.94 5.83
C GLY A 81 -7.91 7.46 5.60
N GLY A 82 -7.73 7.88 4.35
CA GLY A 82 -7.73 9.30 3.96
C GLY A 82 -9.09 9.98 4.18
N VAL A 83 -10.18 9.28 3.84
CA VAL A 83 -11.55 9.75 4.09
C VAL A 83 -11.79 9.95 5.59
N LEU A 84 -11.46 8.97 6.43
CA LEU A 84 -11.60 9.09 7.89
C LEU A 84 -10.80 10.28 8.45
N GLY A 85 -9.61 10.55 7.89
CA GLY A 85 -8.80 11.71 8.25
C GLY A 85 -9.45 13.04 7.86
N LEU A 86 -10.01 13.14 6.65
CA LEU A 86 -10.71 14.34 6.19
C LEU A 86 -12.01 14.59 6.96
N GLU A 87 -12.79 13.53 7.24
CA GLU A 87 -14.01 13.62 8.04
C GLU A 87 -13.74 14.09 9.47
N ALA A 88 -12.61 13.68 10.06
CA ALA A 88 -12.22 14.14 11.40
C ALA A 88 -11.87 15.64 11.46
N VAL A 89 -11.41 16.23 10.34
CA VAL A 89 -10.99 17.65 10.29
C VAL A 89 -12.11 18.56 9.78
N PHE A 90 -12.80 18.16 8.71
CA PHE A 90 -13.77 19.00 7.98
C PHE A 90 -15.23 18.57 8.20
N GLY A 91 -15.46 17.48 8.94
CA GLY A 91 -16.79 16.90 9.12
C GLY A 91 -17.24 16.03 7.94
N ASN A 92 -18.39 15.39 8.10
CA ASN A 92 -18.92 14.45 7.11
C ASN A 92 -19.59 15.20 5.93
N LEU A 93 -19.08 14.97 4.72
CA LEU A 93 -19.63 15.46 3.46
C LEU A 93 -20.24 14.28 2.67
N GLY A 94 -21.23 13.65 3.29
CA GLY A 94 -22.00 12.56 2.69
C GLY A 94 -22.90 13.07 1.58
N ILE A 95 -22.82 12.45 0.40
CA ILE A 95 -23.76 12.70 -0.69
C ILE A 95 -24.98 11.79 -0.46
N ALA A 96 -26.19 12.31 -0.72
CA ALA A 96 -27.42 11.51 -0.70
C ALA A 96 -27.25 10.30 -1.64
N GLY A 97 -27.19 9.09 -1.07
CA GLY A 97 -26.90 7.84 -1.80
C GLY A 97 -25.83 6.94 -1.15
N GLY A 98 -25.21 7.34 -0.04
CA GLY A 98 -24.23 6.51 0.68
C GLY A 98 -22.81 6.58 0.12
N TYR A 99 -22.57 7.45 -0.87
CA TYR A 99 -21.25 7.71 -1.43
C TYR A 99 -20.57 8.88 -0.72
N ASN A 100 -19.31 8.68 -0.35
CA ASN A 100 -18.52 9.70 0.32
C ASN A 100 -17.80 10.59 -0.70
N ALA A 101 -18.12 11.88 -0.74
CA ALA A 101 -17.51 12.83 -1.68
C ALA A 101 -15.98 12.83 -1.57
N TYR A 102 -15.44 12.65 -0.37
CA TYR A 102 -14.00 12.62 -0.13
C TYR A 102 -13.29 11.46 -0.83
N SER A 103 -13.95 10.29 -0.96
CA SER A 103 -13.38 9.14 -1.68
C SER A 103 -13.14 9.48 -3.16
N LEU A 104 -14.11 10.17 -3.78
CA LEU A 104 -14.01 10.61 -5.17
C LEU A 104 -12.94 11.69 -5.34
N ILE A 105 -12.87 12.65 -4.41
CA ILE A 105 -11.87 13.73 -4.44
C ILE A 105 -10.45 13.15 -4.31
N ILE A 106 -10.21 12.24 -3.35
CA ILE A 106 -8.90 11.61 -3.17
C ILE A 106 -8.52 10.80 -4.41
N GLY A 107 -9.43 9.99 -4.95
CA GLY A 107 -9.19 9.21 -6.16
C GLY A 107 -8.89 10.09 -7.38
N PHE A 108 -9.64 11.17 -7.57
CA PHE A 108 -9.43 12.10 -8.67
C PHE A 108 -8.10 12.86 -8.54
N MET A 109 -7.73 13.27 -7.31
CA MET A 109 -6.47 13.93 -7.06
C MET A 109 -5.27 13.00 -7.29
N ALA A 110 -5.36 11.75 -6.82
CA ALA A 110 -4.36 10.71 -7.11
C ALA A 110 -4.23 10.47 -8.63
N PHE A 111 -5.35 10.42 -9.35
CA PHE A 111 -5.38 10.27 -10.80
C PHE A 111 -4.68 11.43 -11.52
N ILE A 112 -4.93 12.69 -11.12
CA ILE A 112 -4.23 13.86 -11.69
C ILE A 112 -2.72 13.77 -11.44
N ILE A 113 -2.30 13.45 -10.21
CA ILE A 113 -0.88 13.34 -9.85
C ILE A 113 -0.19 12.27 -10.71
N LEU A 114 -0.87 11.15 -10.98
CA LEU A 114 -0.36 10.10 -11.85
C LEU A 114 -0.32 10.53 -13.33
N LEU A 115 -1.32 11.28 -13.82
CA LEU A 115 -1.34 11.80 -15.19
C LEU A 115 -0.18 12.76 -15.49
N LEU A 116 0.33 13.48 -14.49
CA LEU A 116 1.52 14.31 -14.63
C LEU A 116 2.77 13.51 -15.02
N GLY A 117 2.80 12.18 -14.77
CA GLY A 117 3.81 11.25 -15.28
C GLY A 117 5.26 11.52 -14.85
N ASN A 118 5.51 12.53 -14.02
CA ASN A 118 6.84 12.93 -13.62
C ASN A 118 7.30 12.12 -12.41
N ASN A 119 8.09 11.07 -12.67
CA ASN A 119 8.63 10.19 -11.63
C ASN A 119 9.34 10.94 -10.49
N ARG A 120 10.02 12.06 -10.78
CA ARG A 120 10.70 12.87 -9.75
C ARG A 120 9.72 13.62 -8.85
N LEU A 121 8.60 14.07 -9.41
CA LEU A 121 7.54 14.73 -8.65
C LEU A 121 6.82 13.71 -7.76
N LEU A 122 6.51 12.53 -8.31
CA LEU A 122 5.88 11.44 -7.57
C LEU A 122 6.73 11.00 -6.37
N GLU A 123 8.03 10.79 -6.58
CA GLU A 123 8.98 10.42 -5.53
C GLU A 123 9.00 11.45 -4.39
N LYS A 124 9.09 12.74 -4.72
CA LYS A 124 9.09 13.83 -3.73
C LYS A 124 7.78 13.90 -2.95
N ILE A 125 6.65 13.74 -3.61
CA ILE A 125 5.33 13.71 -2.96
C ILE A 125 5.25 12.53 -1.99
N LEU A 126 5.61 11.33 -2.43
CA LEU A 126 5.57 10.11 -1.60
C LEU A 126 6.49 10.23 -0.39
N MET A 127 7.74 10.65 -0.58
CA MET A 127 8.67 10.88 0.54
C MET A 127 8.15 11.94 1.51
N GLY A 128 7.59 13.04 1.00
CA GLY A 128 6.98 14.09 1.81
C GLY A 128 5.81 13.57 2.65
N LEU A 129 4.89 12.81 2.05
CA LEU A 129 3.75 12.22 2.77
C LEU A 129 4.21 11.23 3.86
N VAL A 130 5.18 10.36 3.56
CA VAL A 130 5.69 9.38 4.53
C VAL A 130 6.35 10.08 5.73
N LEU A 131 7.16 11.11 5.48
CA LEU A 131 7.78 11.89 6.54
C LEU A 131 6.73 12.63 7.39
N PHE A 132 5.75 13.25 6.74
CA PHE A 132 4.66 13.93 7.43
C PHE A 132 3.86 12.98 8.33
N MET A 133 3.47 11.80 7.83
CA MET A 133 2.78 10.79 8.61
C MET A 133 3.61 10.29 9.80
N SER A 134 4.90 10.03 9.58
CA SER A 134 5.82 9.61 10.65
C SER A 134 5.93 10.64 11.78
N LEU A 135 6.10 11.91 11.42
CA LEU A 135 6.16 13.02 12.38
C LEU A 135 4.84 13.17 13.16
N ALA A 136 3.70 13.07 12.48
CA ALA A 136 2.39 13.13 13.12
C ALA A 136 2.25 12.03 14.18
N PHE A 137 2.59 10.78 13.86
CA PHE A 137 2.56 9.68 14.83
C PHE A 137 3.52 9.89 16.00
N LEU A 138 4.73 10.37 15.75
CA LEU A 138 5.71 10.63 16.79
C LEU A 138 5.23 11.72 17.76
N PHE A 139 4.66 12.82 17.25
CA PHE A 139 4.08 13.84 18.11
C PHE A 139 2.88 13.34 18.91
N THR A 140 2.00 12.55 18.29
CA THR A 140 0.86 11.95 19.00
C THR A 140 1.32 11.00 20.10
N ALA A 141 2.37 10.20 19.87
CA ALA A 141 2.90 9.27 20.87
C ALA A 141 3.62 9.95 22.04
N ILE A 142 4.16 11.17 21.85
CA ILE A 142 4.80 11.95 22.93
C ILE A 142 3.76 12.75 23.73
N LYS A 143 2.70 13.23 23.07
CA LYS A 143 1.64 14.01 23.72
C LYS A 143 0.64 13.16 24.53
N ILE A 144 0.56 11.87 24.22
CA ILE A 144 -0.19 10.86 24.97
C ILE A 144 0.72 10.29 26.06
#